data_AF-A0A7C4TYZ1-F1
#
_entry.id   AF-A0A7C4TYZ1-F1
#
_cell.length_a   1.000
_cell.length_b   1.000
_cell.length_c   1.000
_cell.angle_alpha   90.00
_cell.angle_beta   90.00
_cell.angle_gamma   90.00
#
_symmetry.space_group_name_H-M   'P 1'
#
loop_
_entity.id
_entity.type
_entity.pdbx_description
1 polymer ?
#
loop_
_entity_poly.entity_id
_entity_poly.type
_entity_poly.pdbx_seq_one_letter_code
_entity_poly.pdbx_strand_id
1 'polypeptide(L)'
;MTPDLPKTEMAIVEMTNAFRQENRLGTVQINATLTKAARDYAQFLAASELFSHEADGRRPADRARAAGYQFCEIAENLAAFVDSRGFETRDLARQMVEGWKNSPPHRKAMLAPGVTELGVAVVKAKGMEKYLSVQLFGRPASLQFTFEIENNTNATIRYTFESEKLEIKPRFTVRHTACSPGEITFDLSSGVFARAVGARYETRDGRIFKLVTDVDGKVRIELFPSVAQ
;
A
#
# COMPACT_ATOMS: atom_id res chain seq x y z
N MET A 1 7.00 33.07 -12.36
CA MET A 1 5.55 32.79 -12.46
C MET A 1 5.10 32.03 -11.22
N THR A 2 3.87 32.29 -10.74
CA THR A 2 3.36 31.66 -9.52
C THR A 2 2.35 30.57 -9.91
N PRO A 3 2.58 29.30 -9.53
CA PRO A 3 1.70 28.20 -9.90
C PRO A 3 0.38 28.25 -9.12
N ASP A 4 -0.69 27.73 -9.74
CA ASP A 4 -1.97 27.47 -9.09
C ASP A 4 -1.86 26.16 -8.29
N LEU A 5 -1.66 26.27 -6.98
CA LEU A 5 -1.34 25.11 -6.13
C LEU A 5 -2.40 24.00 -6.15
N PRO A 6 -3.72 24.30 -6.06
CA PRO A 6 -4.75 23.27 -6.24
C PRO A 6 -4.63 22.53 -7.59
N LYS A 7 -4.35 23.23 -8.69
CA LYS A 7 -4.14 22.57 -9.98
C LYS A 7 -2.84 21.78 -10.04
N THR A 8 -1.78 22.23 -9.36
CA THR A 8 -0.54 21.46 -9.20
C THR A 8 -0.80 20.17 -8.42
N GLU A 9 -1.57 20.21 -7.32
CA GLU A 9 -1.95 19.03 -6.53
C GLU A 9 -2.74 18.02 -7.39
N MET A 10 -3.72 18.48 -8.16
CA MET A 10 -4.46 17.63 -9.11
C MET A 10 -3.55 17.01 -10.17
N ALA A 11 -2.64 17.79 -10.76
CA ALA A 11 -1.68 17.28 -11.74
C ALA A 11 -0.73 16.23 -11.13
N ILE A 12 -0.34 16.36 -9.85
CA ILE A 12 0.42 15.33 -9.14
C ILE A 12 -0.39 14.03 -9.03
N VAL A 13 -1.67 14.11 -8.68
CA VAL A 13 -2.56 12.94 -8.59
C VAL A 13 -2.71 12.27 -9.96
N GLU A 14 -2.95 13.03 -11.02
CA GLU A 14 -3.03 12.54 -12.41
C GLU A 14 -1.77 11.79 -12.81
N MET A 15 -0.59 12.41 -12.66
CA MET A 15 0.68 11.82 -13.06
C MET A 15 1.06 10.61 -12.18
N THR A 16 0.69 10.61 -10.91
CA THR A 16 0.86 9.46 -10.01
C THR A 16 0.01 8.28 -10.48
N ASN A 17 -1.25 8.52 -10.83
CA ASN A 17 -2.14 7.47 -11.34
C ASN A 17 -1.70 6.94 -12.71
N ALA A 18 -1.25 7.81 -13.62
CA ALA A 18 -0.65 7.39 -14.88
C ALA A 18 0.57 6.49 -14.65
N PHE A 19 1.47 6.89 -13.76
CA PHE A 19 2.65 6.10 -13.42
C PHE A 19 2.29 4.75 -12.78
N ARG A 20 1.26 4.68 -11.93
CA ARG A 20 0.76 3.41 -11.38
C ARG A 20 0.21 2.50 -12.48
N GLN A 21 -0.56 3.05 -13.42
CA GLN A 21 -1.11 2.29 -14.56
C GLN A 21 -0.02 1.78 -15.51
N GLU A 22 1.02 2.57 -15.78
CA GLU A 22 2.21 2.15 -16.54
C GLU A 22 2.89 0.92 -15.90
N ASN A 23 2.80 0.79 -14.57
CA ASN A 23 3.34 -0.34 -13.80
C ASN A 23 2.26 -1.40 -13.47
N ARG A 24 1.13 -1.40 -14.18
CA ARG A 24 0.03 -2.38 -14.05
C ARG A 24 -0.60 -2.43 -12.67
N LEU A 25 -0.60 -1.31 -11.94
CA LEU A 25 -1.29 -1.15 -10.67
C LEU A 25 -2.60 -0.38 -10.86
N GLY A 26 -3.54 -0.59 -9.93
CA GLY A 26 -4.77 0.19 -9.84
C GLY A 26 -4.49 1.66 -9.48
N THR A 27 -5.39 2.54 -9.88
CA THR A 27 -5.36 3.95 -9.49
C THR A 27 -5.68 4.12 -8.00
N VAL A 28 -5.20 5.22 -7.41
CA VAL A 28 -5.56 5.66 -6.08
C VAL A 28 -6.59 6.79 -6.16
N GLN A 29 -7.52 6.82 -5.21
CA GLN A 29 -8.55 7.84 -5.09
C GLN A 29 -8.12 8.94 -4.12
N ILE A 30 -8.55 10.18 -4.37
CA ILE A 30 -8.27 11.29 -3.45
C ILE A 30 -9.08 11.07 -2.16
N ASN A 31 -8.40 11.08 -1.03
CA ASN A 31 -9.03 11.07 0.30
C ASN A 31 -8.84 12.42 0.98
N ALA A 32 -9.95 13.02 1.45
CA ALA A 32 -9.94 14.34 2.07
C ALA A 32 -9.19 14.35 3.41
N THR A 33 -9.27 13.28 4.19
CA THR A 33 -8.56 13.13 5.48
C THR A 33 -7.05 13.06 5.28
N LEU A 34 -6.59 12.24 4.32
CA LEU A 34 -5.18 12.18 3.94
C LEU A 34 -4.70 13.51 3.36
N THR A 35 -5.52 14.18 2.53
CA THR A 35 -5.20 15.52 1.99
C THR A 35 -5.03 16.55 3.10
N LYS A 36 -5.91 16.52 4.11
CA LYS A 36 -5.78 17.39 5.29
C LYS A 36 -4.47 17.11 6.04
N ALA A 37 -4.18 15.84 6.33
CA ALA A 37 -2.93 15.45 7.02
C ALA A 37 -1.68 15.88 6.24
N ALA A 38 -1.68 15.68 4.91
CA ALA A 38 -0.61 16.13 4.03
C ALA A 38 -0.45 17.65 4.05
N ARG A 39 -1.55 18.41 4.02
CA ARG A 39 -1.53 19.88 4.06
C ARG A 39 -1.01 20.43 5.38
N ASP A 40 -1.50 19.90 6.50
CA ASP A 40 -1.05 20.28 7.83
C ASP A 40 0.47 20.05 7.97
N TYR A 41 0.97 18.90 7.47
CA TYR A 41 2.40 18.61 7.53
C TYR A 41 3.23 19.45 6.55
N ALA A 42 2.74 19.68 5.34
CA ALA A 42 3.41 20.54 4.37
C ALA A 42 3.58 21.96 4.92
N GLN A 43 2.54 22.51 5.56
CA GLN A 43 2.58 23.82 6.23
C GLN A 43 3.59 23.84 7.38
N PHE A 44 3.65 22.77 8.20
CA PHE A 44 4.66 22.64 9.23
C PHE A 44 6.08 22.65 8.64
N LEU A 45 6.35 21.86 7.60
CA LEU A 45 7.65 21.82 6.92
C LEU A 45 8.01 23.17 6.29
N ALA A 46 7.03 23.91 5.78
CA ALA A 46 7.25 25.24 5.18
C ALA A 46 7.58 26.32 6.22
N ALA A 47 7.14 26.14 7.46
CA ALA A 47 7.45 27.02 8.59
C ALA A 47 8.70 26.57 9.38
N SER A 48 9.19 25.37 9.13
CA SER A 48 10.36 24.77 9.78
C SER A 48 11.62 24.92 8.94
N GLU A 49 12.78 24.87 9.59
CA GLU A 49 14.08 24.73 8.94
C GLU A 49 14.40 23.26 8.60
N LEU A 50 13.56 22.33 9.07
CA LEU A 50 13.74 20.89 8.88
C LEU A 50 12.94 20.37 7.68
N PHE A 51 13.57 19.51 6.89
CA PHE A 51 12.91 18.76 5.82
C PHE A 51 13.16 17.26 6.01
N SER A 52 12.27 16.61 6.78
CA SER A 52 12.32 15.18 7.07
C SER A 52 10.91 14.61 7.22
N HIS A 53 10.77 13.28 7.26
CA HIS A 53 9.49 12.61 7.50
C HIS A 53 8.98 12.73 8.95
N GLU A 54 9.83 13.18 9.87
CA GLU A 54 9.55 13.23 11.32
C GLU A 54 9.94 14.59 11.92
N ALA A 55 9.90 15.65 11.12
CA ALA A 55 10.33 16.98 11.53
C ALA A 55 9.48 17.54 12.69
N ASP A 56 8.25 17.06 12.85
CA ASP A 56 7.34 17.39 13.94
C ASP A 56 7.37 16.36 15.09
N GLY A 57 8.36 15.45 15.09
CA GLY A 57 8.50 14.38 16.07
C GLY A 57 7.50 13.23 15.92
N ARG A 58 6.70 13.22 14.85
CA ARG A 58 5.70 12.18 14.56
C ARG A 58 6.04 11.44 13.29
N ARG A 59 5.63 10.18 13.19
CA ARG A 59 5.72 9.42 11.94
C ARG A 59 4.53 9.76 11.03
N PRO A 60 4.61 9.54 9.70
CA PRO A 60 3.47 9.75 8.80
C PRO A 60 2.19 9.03 9.24
N ALA A 61 2.35 7.81 9.77
CA ALA A 61 1.29 6.99 10.33
C ALA A 61 0.56 7.68 11.50
N ASP A 62 1.28 8.38 12.37
CA ASP A 62 0.69 9.07 13.53
C ASP A 62 -0.07 10.32 13.08
N ARG A 63 0.44 11.03 12.07
CA ARG A 63 -0.28 12.16 11.44
C ARG A 63 -1.57 11.72 10.76
N ALA A 64 -1.53 10.62 10.01
CA ALA A 64 -2.73 10.06 9.38
C ALA A 64 -3.78 9.66 10.43
N ARG A 65 -3.36 8.97 11.51
CA ARG A 65 -4.26 8.57 12.60
C ARG A 65 -4.85 9.78 13.34
N ALA A 66 -4.03 10.78 13.63
CA ALA A 66 -4.48 12.01 14.29
C ALA A 66 -5.47 12.81 13.43
N ALA A 67 -5.38 12.73 12.11
CA ALA A 67 -6.35 13.31 11.19
C ALA A 67 -7.67 12.51 11.13
N GLY A 68 -7.74 11.32 11.74
CA GLY A 68 -8.92 10.46 11.74
C GLY A 68 -8.92 9.38 10.65
N TYR A 69 -7.80 9.19 9.95
CA TYR A 69 -7.67 8.13 8.96
C TYR A 69 -7.31 6.81 9.65
N GLN A 70 -8.24 5.83 9.63
CA GLN A 70 -7.98 4.47 10.10
C GLN A 70 -7.43 3.65 8.94
N PHE A 71 -6.23 3.09 9.12
CA PHE A 71 -5.50 2.45 8.02
C PHE A 71 -4.85 1.16 8.43
N CYS A 72 -4.52 0.37 7.42
CA CYS A 72 -3.68 -0.81 7.56
C CYS A 72 -2.34 -0.64 6.81
N GLU A 73 -2.25 0.31 5.89
CA GLU A 73 -1.01 0.70 5.20
C GLU A 73 -0.95 2.22 5.01
N ILE A 74 0.23 2.81 5.21
CA ILE A 74 0.54 4.22 4.98
C ILE A 74 1.93 4.33 4.34
N ALA A 75 2.08 5.21 3.35
CA ALA A 75 3.37 5.60 2.78
C ALA A 75 3.40 7.11 2.49
N GLU A 76 4.57 7.75 2.62
CA GLU A 76 4.73 9.18 2.43
C GLU A 76 5.89 9.49 1.51
N ASN A 77 5.68 10.45 0.62
CA ASN A 77 6.69 11.07 -0.21
C ASN A 77 6.75 12.58 0.08
N LEU A 78 7.98 13.11 0.16
CA LEU A 78 8.23 14.54 0.35
C LEU A 78 9.01 15.08 -0.85
N ALA A 79 8.69 16.28 -1.30
CA ALA A 79 9.48 16.99 -2.30
C ALA A 79 9.66 18.46 -1.92
N ALA A 80 10.80 19.04 -2.28
CA ALA A 80 11.04 20.47 -2.19
C ALA A 80 11.78 20.94 -3.44
N PHE A 81 11.26 21.96 -4.10
CA PHE A 81 11.85 22.56 -5.30
C PHE A 81 11.99 24.06 -5.13
N VAL A 82 13.10 24.61 -5.62
CA VAL A 82 13.40 26.05 -5.58
C VAL A 82 13.77 26.51 -6.99
N ASP A 83 13.11 27.54 -7.49
CA ASP A 83 13.50 28.23 -8.72
C ASP A 83 13.15 29.71 -8.60
N SER A 84 14.15 30.60 -8.66
CA SER A 84 13.95 32.04 -8.53
C SER A 84 13.07 32.65 -9.63
N ARG A 85 12.90 31.95 -10.76
CA ARG A 85 12.00 32.34 -11.85
C ARG A 85 10.54 31.93 -11.56
N GLY A 86 10.32 31.14 -10.51
CA GLY A 86 9.06 30.49 -10.20
C GLY A 86 8.77 29.30 -11.12
N PHE A 87 7.55 28.78 -11.03
CA PHE A 87 7.16 27.56 -11.76
C PHE A 87 5.83 27.74 -12.48
N GLU A 88 5.70 27.05 -13.61
CA GLU A 88 4.40 26.77 -14.20
C GLU A 88 3.68 25.66 -13.42
N THR A 89 2.36 25.72 -13.41
CA THR A 89 1.50 24.83 -12.61
C THR A 89 1.78 23.34 -12.84
N ARG A 90 1.82 22.90 -14.11
CA ARG A 90 2.09 21.49 -14.45
C ARG A 90 3.57 21.13 -14.38
N ASP A 91 4.47 22.10 -14.57
CA ASP A 91 5.91 21.84 -14.49
C ASP A 91 6.38 21.59 -13.06
N LEU A 92 5.80 22.29 -12.07
CA LEU A 92 6.06 21.99 -10.67
C LEU A 92 5.62 20.56 -10.31
N ALA A 93 4.41 20.18 -10.72
CA ALA A 93 3.89 18.82 -10.51
C ALA A 93 4.79 17.77 -11.16
N ARG A 94 5.19 17.99 -12.41
CA ARG A 94 6.10 17.09 -13.14
C ARG A 94 7.44 16.94 -12.44
N GLN A 95 8.04 18.04 -11.98
CA GLN A 95 9.32 17.98 -11.25
C GLN A 95 9.20 17.17 -9.96
N MET A 96 8.12 17.36 -9.19
CA MET A 96 7.88 16.59 -7.97
C MET A 96 7.71 15.09 -8.26
N VAL A 97 6.87 14.74 -9.23
CA VAL A 97 6.59 13.35 -9.59
C VAL A 97 7.82 12.66 -10.18
N GLU A 98 8.56 13.30 -11.08
CA GLU A 98 9.80 12.73 -11.62
C GLU A 98 10.89 12.60 -10.55
N GLY A 99 10.97 13.56 -9.61
CA GLY A 99 11.85 13.46 -8.45
C GLY A 99 11.56 12.20 -7.61
N TRP A 100 10.29 11.92 -7.33
CA TRP A 100 9.89 10.71 -6.61
C TRP A 100 10.13 9.43 -7.44
N LYS A 101 9.80 9.43 -8.74
CA LYS A 101 10.02 8.28 -9.64
C LYS A 101 11.48 7.85 -9.70
N ASN A 102 12.40 8.82 -9.67
CA ASN A 102 13.84 8.61 -9.77
C ASN A 102 14.52 8.27 -8.44
N SER A 103 13.78 8.31 -7.33
CA SER A 103 14.29 7.97 -6.00
C SER A 103 13.73 6.61 -5.56
N PRO A 104 14.56 5.57 -5.34
CA PRO A 104 14.06 4.23 -5.05
C PRO A 104 13.09 4.13 -3.86
N PRO A 105 13.32 4.81 -2.71
CA PRO A 105 12.34 4.81 -1.61
C PRO A 105 11.01 5.44 -1.99
N HIS A 106 11.04 6.59 -2.68
CA HIS A 106 9.82 7.30 -3.06
C HIS A 106 9.04 6.58 -4.16
N ARG A 107 9.76 6.01 -5.14
CA ARG A 107 9.19 5.14 -6.17
C ARG A 107 8.47 3.95 -5.56
N LYS A 108 9.05 3.32 -4.53
CA LYS A 108 8.42 2.21 -3.81
C LYS A 108 7.09 2.62 -3.18
N ALA A 109 6.99 3.81 -2.58
CA ALA A 109 5.73 4.32 -2.05
C ALA A 109 4.67 4.54 -3.16
N MET A 110 5.06 5.16 -4.29
CA MET A 110 4.16 5.37 -5.43
C MET A 110 3.62 4.06 -6.02
N LEU A 111 4.43 3.00 -6.00
CA LEU A 111 4.11 1.68 -6.54
C LEU A 111 3.73 0.67 -5.46
N ALA A 112 3.41 1.11 -4.25
CA ALA A 112 2.88 0.22 -3.22
C ALA A 112 1.58 -0.42 -3.73
N PRO A 113 1.48 -1.76 -3.80
CA PRO A 113 0.32 -2.42 -4.39
C PRO A 113 -0.92 -2.34 -3.51
N GLY A 114 -0.75 -2.20 -2.19
CA GLY A 114 -1.84 -2.15 -1.21
C GLY A 114 -2.59 -0.83 -1.16
N VAL A 115 -1.92 0.28 -1.46
CA VAL A 115 -2.52 1.61 -1.32
C VAL A 115 -3.62 1.82 -2.36
N THR A 116 -4.73 2.39 -1.90
CA THR A 116 -5.97 2.61 -2.67
C THR A 116 -6.41 4.06 -2.61
N GLU A 117 -5.86 4.83 -1.68
CA GLU A 117 -6.20 6.22 -1.43
C GLU A 117 -4.94 7.09 -1.33
N LEU A 118 -5.11 8.38 -1.60
CA LEU A 118 -4.04 9.36 -1.67
C LEU A 118 -4.50 10.74 -1.17
N GLY A 119 -3.64 11.42 -0.42
CA GLY A 119 -3.72 12.85 -0.15
C GLY A 119 -2.48 13.56 -0.66
N VAL A 120 -2.65 14.71 -1.31
CA VAL A 120 -1.53 15.53 -1.79
C VAL A 120 -1.73 16.96 -1.31
N ALA A 121 -0.65 17.60 -0.87
CA ALA A 121 -0.66 19.02 -0.59
C ALA A 121 0.63 19.66 -1.11
N VAL A 122 0.48 20.82 -1.75
CA VAL A 122 1.60 21.67 -2.15
C VAL A 122 1.48 23.01 -1.43
N VAL A 123 2.59 23.48 -0.86
CA VAL A 123 2.66 24.78 -0.18
C VAL A 123 3.89 25.55 -0.63
N LYS A 124 3.82 26.88 -0.58
CA LYS A 124 4.98 27.75 -0.80
C LYS A 124 5.60 28.11 0.56
N ALA A 125 6.91 27.96 0.69
CA ALA A 125 7.63 28.46 1.87
C ALA A 125 7.69 29.99 1.87
N LYS A 126 7.68 30.59 3.07
CA LYS A 126 7.72 32.05 3.20
C LYS A 126 9.09 32.59 2.74
N GLY A 127 9.08 33.66 1.96
CA GLY A 127 10.29 34.44 1.61
C GLY A 127 11.17 33.84 0.51
N MET A 128 10.81 32.69 -0.07
CA MET A 128 11.55 32.07 -1.18
C MET A 128 10.60 31.55 -2.25
N GLU A 129 11.07 31.43 -3.49
CA GLU A 129 10.38 30.63 -4.53
C GLU A 129 10.64 29.13 -4.32
N LYS A 130 10.38 28.67 -3.08
CA LYS A 130 10.49 27.29 -2.64
C LYS A 130 9.09 26.71 -2.45
N TYR A 131 8.81 25.59 -3.11
CA TYR A 131 7.55 24.86 -2.99
C TYR A 131 7.82 23.48 -2.41
N LEU A 132 7.05 23.11 -1.39
CA LEU A 132 7.11 21.81 -0.74
C LEU A 132 5.85 21.03 -1.10
N SER A 133 6.01 19.72 -1.23
CA SER A 133 4.89 18.81 -1.42
C SER A 133 4.98 17.62 -0.48
N VAL A 134 3.82 17.25 0.05
CA VAL A 134 3.60 16.01 0.80
C VAL A 134 2.60 15.19 0.01
N GLN A 135 2.99 13.95 -0.32
CA GLN A 135 2.15 12.95 -0.94
C GLN A 135 2.00 11.78 0.03
N LEU A 136 0.79 11.58 0.54
CA LEU A 136 0.47 10.59 1.57
C LEU A 136 -0.48 9.53 1.00
N PHE A 137 0.00 8.31 0.82
CA PHE A 137 -0.79 7.17 0.37
C PHE A 137 -1.35 6.40 1.56
N GLY A 138 -2.51 5.79 1.37
CA GLY A 138 -3.10 4.91 2.38
C GLY A 138 -3.90 3.76 1.80
N ARG A 139 -4.04 2.73 2.63
CA ARG A 139 -5.11 1.74 2.51
C ARG A 139 -5.99 1.82 3.77
N PRO A 140 -7.29 2.11 3.63
CA PRO A 140 -8.16 2.23 4.78
C PRO A 140 -8.30 0.87 5.46
N ALA A 141 -8.47 0.87 6.78
CA ALA A 141 -8.60 -0.36 7.56
C ALA A 141 -9.79 -1.22 7.13
N SER A 142 -10.85 -0.58 6.59
CA SER A 142 -12.03 -1.26 6.02
C SER A 142 -11.72 -2.06 4.75
N LEU A 143 -10.57 -1.85 4.12
CA LEU A 143 -10.10 -2.64 2.98
C LEU A 143 -9.04 -3.66 3.38
N GLN A 144 -8.80 -3.89 4.68
CA GLN A 144 -8.08 -5.09 5.10
C GLN A 144 -8.82 -6.30 4.55
N PHE A 145 -8.10 -7.20 3.91
CA PHE A 145 -8.71 -8.41 3.40
C PHE A 145 -8.49 -9.54 4.39
N THR A 146 -9.46 -10.43 4.43
CA THR A 146 -9.45 -11.61 5.28
C THR A 146 -9.52 -12.85 4.39
N PHE A 147 -8.79 -13.91 4.72
CA PHE A 147 -8.96 -15.20 4.06
C PHE A 147 -8.87 -16.33 5.08
N GLU A 148 -9.41 -17.49 4.74
CA GLU A 148 -9.44 -18.65 5.60
C GLU A 148 -8.75 -19.84 4.95
N ILE A 149 -8.14 -20.68 5.78
CA ILE A 149 -7.64 -21.99 5.39
C ILE A 149 -8.35 -23.01 6.26
N GLU A 150 -9.06 -23.92 5.64
CA GLU A 150 -9.72 -25.05 6.31
C GLU A 150 -8.90 -26.32 6.04
N ASN A 151 -8.31 -26.91 7.08
CA ASN A 151 -7.62 -28.18 6.93
C ASN A 151 -8.57 -29.35 7.21
N ASN A 152 -9.25 -29.84 6.17
CA ASN A 152 -10.13 -31.01 6.26
C ASN A 152 -9.40 -32.34 6.02
N THR A 153 -8.07 -32.32 5.95
CA THR A 153 -7.24 -33.51 5.85
C THR A 153 -6.96 -34.13 7.23
N ASN A 154 -6.26 -35.25 7.24
CA ASN A 154 -5.75 -35.88 8.46
C ASN A 154 -4.26 -35.56 8.72
N ALA A 155 -3.65 -34.64 7.95
CA ALA A 155 -2.24 -34.27 8.07
C ALA A 155 -2.07 -32.79 8.44
N THR A 156 -1.01 -32.46 9.16
CA THR A 156 -0.60 -31.05 9.33
C THR A 156 -0.06 -30.54 8.00
N ILE A 157 -0.57 -29.39 7.55
CA ILE A 157 -0.13 -28.76 6.30
C ILE A 157 0.68 -27.51 6.63
N ARG A 158 1.87 -27.40 6.02
CA ARG A 158 2.71 -26.21 6.11
C ARG A 158 2.39 -25.27 4.95
N TYR A 159 2.46 -23.98 5.20
CA TYR A 159 2.27 -22.95 4.18
C TYR A 159 3.12 -21.72 4.47
N THR A 160 3.28 -20.86 3.47
CA THR A 160 3.98 -19.58 3.59
C THR A 160 3.05 -18.46 3.15
N PHE A 161 2.94 -17.41 3.95
CA PHE A 161 2.21 -16.18 3.64
C PHE A 161 2.98 -14.99 4.21
N GLU A 162 3.12 -13.90 3.44
CA GLU A 162 3.90 -12.69 3.83
C GLU A 162 5.33 -12.97 4.33
N SER A 163 5.98 -14.02 3.79
CA SER A 163 7.30 -14.53 4.20
C SER A 163 7.33 -15.32 5.51
N GLU A 164 6.21 -15.41 6.22
CA GLU A 164 6.07 -16.25 7.41
C GLU A 164 5.77 -17.69 7.02
N LYS A 165 6.52 -18.63 7.63
CA LYS A 165 6.26 -20.06 7.50
C LYS A 165 5.37 -20.51 8.64
N LEU A 166 4.23 -21.08 8.29
CA LEU A 166 3.15 -21.41 9.22
C LEU A 166 2.70 -22.86 9.01
N GLU A 167 1.95 -23.38 9.97
CA GLU A 167 1.32 -24.70 9.87
C GLU A 167 -0.14 -24.66 10.33
N ILE A 168 -0.95 -25.55 9.77
CA ILE A 168 -2.34 -25.76 10.18
C ILE A 168 -2.56 -27.24 10.49
N LYS A 169 -3.02 -27.52 11.71
CA LYS A 169 -3.30 -28.89 12.19
C LYS A 169 -4.52 -29.50 11.49
N PRO A 170 -4.64 -30.84 11.44
CA PRO A 170 -5.84 -31.51 10.94
C PRO A 170 -7.11 -31.01 11.62
N ARG A 171 -8.17 -30.81 10.84
CA ARG A 171 -9.50 -30.38 11.31
C ARG A 171 -9.56 -28.99 11.96
N PHE A 172 -8.54 -28.16 11.72
CA PHE A 172 -8.55 -26.75 12.14
C PHE A 172 -8.90 -25.83 10.97
N THR A 173 -9.47 -24.69 11.32
CA THR A 173 -9.63 -23.54 10.43
C THR A 173 -8.80 -22.38 11.01
N VAL A 174 -8.04 -21.69 10.16
CA VAL A 174 -7.34 -20.46 10.52
C VAL A 174 -7.82 -19.33 9.63
N ARG A 175 -7.98 -18.16 10.23
CA ARG A 175 -8.32 -16.92 9.55
C ARG A 175 -7.11 -15.99 9.57
N HIS A 176 -6.76 -15.46 8.42
CA HIS A 176 -5.72 -14.45 8.23
C HIS A 176 -6.36 -13.12 7.91
N THR A 177 -5.82 -12.04 8.48
CA THR A 177 -6.17 -10.66 8.13
C THR A 177 -4.89 -9.94 7.74
N ALA A 178 -4.90 -9.30 6.58
CA ALA A 178 -3.73 -8.62 6.05
C ALA A 178 -4.10 -7.34 5.27
N CYS A 179 -3.09 -6.51 5.07
CA CYS A 179 -3.25 -5.20 4.44
C CYS A 179 -3.24 -5.30 2.91
N SER A 180 -2.37 -6.11 2.33
CA SER A 180 -2.23 -6.25 0.88
C SER A 180 -2.43 -7.69 0.44
N PRO A 181 -3.20 -7.96 -0.64
CA PRO A 181 -3.26 -9.31 -1.21
C PRO A 181 -1.84 -9.85 -1.41
N GLY A 182 -1.58 -11.01 -0.83
CA GLY A 182 -0.30 -11.70 -0.91
C GLY A 182 -0.40 -13.04 -1.63
N GLU A 183 0.75 -13.58 -2.03
CA GLU A 183 0.85 -14.97 -2.46
C GLU A 183 0.88 -15.88 -1.23
N ILE A 184 0.06 -16.94 -1.23
CA ILE A 184 0.14 -18.05 -0.30
C ILE A 184 0.71 -19.27 -1.02
N THR A 185 1.70 -19.92 -0.41
CA THR A 185 2.27 -21.18 -0.93
C THR A 185 2.02 -22.30 0.06
N PHE A 186 1.35 -23.37 -0.38
CA PHE A 186 1.16 -24.58 0.42
C PHE A 186 2.23 -25.62 0.11
N ASP A 187 2.81 -26.20 1.16
CA ASP A 187 3.65 -27.39 1.05
C ASP A 187 2.77 -28.64 1.11
N LEU A 188 2.47 -29.19 -0.07
CA LEU A 188 1.64 -30.37 -0.24
C LEU A 188 2.45 -31.67 -0.29
N SER A 189 3.70 -31.65 0.18
CA SER A 189 4.50 -32.86 0.28
C SER A 189 3.94 -33.79 1.38
N SER A 190 3.03 -34.68 0.99
CA SER A 190 2.56 -35.78 1.83
C SER A 190 3.04 -37.11 1.27
N GLY A 191 3.91 -37.81 2.02
CA GLY A 191 4.40 -39.16 1.71
C GLY A 191 5.90 -39.24 1.42
N VAL A 192 6.52 -40.37 1.78
CA VAL A 192 7.98 -40.64 1.75
C VAL A 192 8.61 -40.53 0.33
N PHE A 193 7.78 -40.42 -0.71
CA PHE A 193 8.19 -40.32 -2.12
C PHE A 193 7.59 -39.12 -2.89
N ALA A 194 6.97 -38.16 -2.21
CA ALA A 194 6.37 -37.01 -2.88
C ALA A 194 7.44 -35.99 -3.31
N ARG A 195 7.48 -35.64 -4.60
CA ARG A 195 8.19 -34.43 -5.06
C ARG A 195 7.49 -33.22 -4.44
N ALA A 196 8.27 -32.26 -3.92
CA ALA A 196 7.74 -31.02 -3.37
C ALA A 196 6.94 -30.27 -4.45
N VAL A 197 5.60 -30.30 -4.33
CA VAL A 197 4.72 -29.47 -5.15
C VAL A 197 4.24 -28.33 -4.26
N GLY A 198 4.96 -27.21 -4.31
CA GLY A 198 4.50 -25.96 -3.71
C GLY A 198 3.34 -25.42 -4.55
N ALA A 199 2.11 -25.43 -4.02
CA ALA A 199 0.95 -24.87 -4.71
C ALA A 199 0.79 -23.39 -4.32
N ARG A 200 0.90 -22.50 -5.30
CA ARG A 200 0.88 -21.04 -5.12
C ARG A 200 -0.47 -20.47 -5.52
N TYR A 201 -1.00 -19.57 -4.71
CA TYR A 201 -2.27 -18.90 -4.95
C TYR A 201 -2.21 -17.43 -4.55
N GLU A 202 -2.96 -16.60 -5.27
CA GLU A 202 -3.27 -15.25 -4.80
C GLU A 202 -4.35 -15.31 -3.72
N THR A 203 -4.07 -14.69 -2.59
CA THR A 203 -5.10 -14.41 -1.57
C THR A 203 -6.04 -13.31 -2.07
N ARG A 204 -7.30 -13.38 -1.65
CA ARG A 204 -8.32 -12.36 -1.92
C ARG A 204 -9.21 -12.23 -0.70
N ASP A 205 -9.87 -11.09 -0.57
CA ASP A 205 -10.83 -10.90 0.50
C ASP A 205 -11.93 -11.94 0.45
N GLY A 206 -12.22 -12.51 1.62
CA GLY A 206 -13.13 -13.60 1.81
C GLY A 206 -12.72 -14.95 1.21
N ARG A 207 -11.53 -15.11 0.61
CA ARG A 207 -11.13 -16.39 0.01
C ARG A 207 -11.08 -17.49 1.07
N ILE A 208 -11.60 -18.68 0.76
CA ILE A 208 -11.42 -19.88 1.58
C ILE A 208 -10.59 -20.91 0.80
N PHE A 209 -9.49 -21.36 1.39
CA PHE A 209 -8.64 -22.44 0.92
C PHE A 209 -9.00 -23.72 1.67
N LYS A 210 -9.79 -24.59 1.04
CA LYS A 210 -10.21 -25.85 1.65
C LYS A 210 -9.26 -26.97 1.24
N LEU A 211 -8.47 -27.45 2.21
CA LEU A 211 -7.51 -28.53 2.04
C LEU A 211 -8.24 -29.86 2.26
N VAL A 212 -8.33 -30.70 1.24
CA VAL A 212 -9.05 -31.98 1.28
C VAL A 212 -8.12 -33.11 0.84
N THR A 213 -8.40 -34.32 1.32
CA THR A 213 -7.71 -35.55 0.85
C THR A 213 -8.57 -36.20 -0.23
N ASP A 214 -8.00 -36.44 -1.41
CA ASP A 214 -8.69 -37.13 -2.49
C ASP A 214 -8.73 -38.65 -2.31
N VAL A 215 -9.40 -39.33 -3.24
CA VAL A 215 -9.57 -40.80 -3.20
C VAL A 215 -8.24 -41.58 -3.23
N ASP A 216 -7.17 -40.95 -3.72
CA ASP A 216 -5.83 -41.54 -3.79
C ASP A 216 -4.98 -41.18 -2.55
N GLY A 217 -5.57 -40.50 -1.55
CA GLY A 217 -4.87 -40.06 -0.35
C GLY A 217 -4.02 -38.80 -0.54
N LYS A 218 -4.13 -38.10 -1.67
CA LYS A 218 -3.35 -36.88 -1.95
C LYS A 218 -4.09 -35.64 -1.47
N VAL A 219 -3.35 -34.65 -0.99
CA VAL A 219 -3.94 -33.36 -0.61
C VAL A 219 -4.24 -32.53 -1.85
N ARG A 220 -5.46 -32.00 -1.94
CA ARG A 220 -5.91 -31.03 -2.94
C ARG A 220 -6.45 -29.79 -2.25
N ILE A 221 -6.44 -28.68 -2.99
CA ILE A 221 -6.92 -27.39 -2.52
C ILE A 221 -8.12 -26.99 -3.38
N GLU A 222 -9.26 -26.83 -2.73
CA GLU A 222 -10.47 -26.29 -3.33
C GLU A 222 -10.60 -24.81 -2.92
N LEU A 223 -10.88 -23.95 -3.91
CA LEU A 223 -10.98 -22.51 -3.69
C LEU A 223 -12.45 -22.10 -3.67
N PHE A 224 -12.90 -21.52 -2.56
CA PHE A 224 -14.25 -20.97 -2.46
C PHE A 224 -14.20 -19.44 -2.33
N PRO A 225 -15.11 -18.70 -2.99
CA PRO A 225 -15.37 -17.31 -2.62
C PRO A 225 -15.99 -17.27 -1.22
N SER A 226 -15.83 -16.16 -0.48
CA SER A 226 -16.45 -16.02 0.84
C SER A 226 -17.95 -16.24 0.73
N VAL A 227 -18.49 -16.98 1.71
CA VAL A 227 -19.90 -16.87 2.03
C VAL A 227 -20.08 -15.45 2.55
N ALA A 228 -20.79 -14.61 1.80
CA ALA A 228 -21.21 -13.31 2.30
C ALA A 228 -21.94 -13.54 3.62
N GLN A 229 -21.46 -12.91 4.70
CA GLN A 229 -22.21 -12.81 5.96
C GLN A 229 -23.26 -11.73 5.83
#